data_AF-A0A358QQM4-F1
#
_entry.id   AF-A0A358QQM4-F1
#
_cell.length_a   1.000
_cell.length_b   1.000
_cell.length_c   1.000
_cell.angle_alpha   90.00
_cell.angle_beta   90.00
_cell.angle_gamma   90.00
#
_symmetry.space_group_name_H-M   'P 1'
#
loop_
_entity.id
_entity.type
_entity.pdbx_description
1 polymer ?
#
loop_
_entity_poly.entity_id
_entity_poly.type
_entity_poly.pdbx_seq_one_letter_code
_entity_poly.pdbx_strand_id
1 'polypeptide(L)'
;MEDLVRQYKSSLNMLKKSRVASVSRAGMISDTEWVIRYMETGQIPGAKWTVSRWSREKREILVDPLKMSRYVAGRDTVSPVPEQVLIILDSLLESLTAREREAFKLVRGEYYSFSQAGMLMGCTKGTIQNLVHRAEKKIALVVRKQTISEEVLGARQKHMLLL
;
A
#
# COMPACT_ATOMS: atom_id res chain seq x y z
N MET A 1 21.51 -6.74 6.16
CA MET A 1 21.36 -8.04 5.47
C MET A 1 22.63 -8.44 4.74
N GLU A 2 23.32 -7.52 4.06
CA GLU A 2 24.58 -7.83 3.35
C GLU A 2 25.69 -8.37 4.28
N ASP A 3 25.78 -7.86 5.50
CA ASP A 3 26.77 -8.32 6.50
C ASP A 3 26.54 -9.79 6.91
N LEU A 4 25.29 -10.20 7.02
CA LEU A 4 24.93 -11.57 7.38
C LEU A 4 25.31 -12.53 6.24
N VAL A 5 25.05 -12.16 4.98
CA VAL A 5 25.46 -12.95 3.81
C VAL A 5 26.98 -13.08 3.76
N ARG A 6 27.74 -12.01 4.06
CA ARG A 6 29.21 -12.05 4.16
C ARG A 6 29.70 -13.03 5.22
N GLN A 7 29.09 -13.02 6.40
CA GLN A 7 29.45 -13.95 7.49
C GLN A 7 29.22 -15.41 7.07
N TYR A 8 28.07 -15.71 6.46
CA TYR A 8 27.76 -17.06 5.98
C TYR A 8 28.73 -17.53 4.87
N LYS A 9 29.11 -16.64 3.95
CA LYS A 9 30.13 -16.95 2.93
C LYS A 9 31.51 -17.25 3.55
N SER A 10 31.87 -16.54 4.61
CA SER A 10 33.09 -16.81 5.38
C SER A 10 33.04 -18.19 6.04
N SER A 11 31.94 -18.52 6.72
CA SER A 11 31.73 -19.83 7.34
C SER A 11 31.75 -20.97 6.32
N LEU A 12 31.12 -20.79 5.15
CA LEU A 12 31.15 -21.76 4.06
C LEU A 12 32.59 -22.02 3.59
N ASN A 13 33.40 -20.97 3.44
CA ASN A 13 34.81 -21.12 3.09
C ASN A 13 35.61 -21.87 4.16
N MET A 14 35.33 -21.64 5.45
CA MET A 14 35.96 -22.37 6.55
C MET A 14 35.58 -23.86 6.52
N LEU A 15 34.30 -24.17 6.30
CA LEU A 15 33.81 -25.54 6.14
C LEU A 15 34.43 -26.24 4.94
N LYS A 16 34.61 -25.56 3.80
CA LYS A 16 35.29 -26.09 2.61
C LYS A 16 36.79 -26.33 2.83
N LYS A 17 37.44 -25.49 3.64
CA LYS A 17 38.89 -25.62 3.95
C LYS A 17 39.19 -26.69 5.00
N SER A 18 38.25 -26.99 5.90
CA SER A 18 38.44 -28.06 6.88
C SER A 18 38.82 -29.38 6.18
N ARG A 19 39.65 -30.24 6.79
CA ARG A 19 40.07 -31.53 6.19
C ARG A 19 39.32 -32.74 6.76
N VAL A 20 38.37 -32.50 7.65
CA VAL A 20 37.57 -33.55 8.28
C VAL A 20 36.57 -34.10 7.25
N ALA A 21 36.71 -35.36 6.87
CA ALA A 21 35.74 -36.05 6.03
C ALA A 21 34.68 -36.69 6.95
N SER A 22 33.67 -35.92 7.32
CA SER A 22 32.51 -36.40 8.09
C SER A 22 31.23 -36.19 7.29
N VAL A 23 30.28 -37.13 7.43
CA VAL A 23 28.92 -37.01 6.83
C VAL A 23 28.25 -35.70 7.25
N SER A 24 28.46 -35.30 8.51
CA SER A 24 27.98 -34.05 9.07
C SER A 24 28.50 -32.81 8.33
N ARG A 25 29.75 -32.81 7.85
CA ARG A 25 30.31 -31.68 7.10
C ARG A 25 29.62 -31.47 5.75
N ALA A 26 29.33 -32.54 5.03
CA ALA A 26 28.65 -32.43 3.73
C ALA A 26 27.26 -31.80 3.91
N GLY A 27 26.52 -32.22 4.94
CA GLY A 27 25.24 -31.61 5.33
C GLY A 27 25.38 -30.14 5.72
N MET A 28 26.37 -29.80 6.55
CA MET A 28 26.63 -28.40 6.93
C MET A 28 26.93 -27.51 5.73
N ILE A 29 27.67 -28.01 4.73
CA ILE A 29 27.97 -27.29 3.49
C ILE A 29 26.69 -27.09 2.68
N SER A 30 25.88 -28.14 2.48
CA SER A 30 24.62 -28.01 1.73
C SER A 30 23.65 -27.04 2.40
N ASP A 31 23.56 -27.07 3.73
CA ASP A 31 22.66 -26.20 4.49
C ASP A 31 23.10 -24.75 4.40
N THR A 32 24.41 -24.47 4.55
CA THR A 32 24.93 -23.10 4.41
C THR A 32 24.80 -22.58 2.98
N GLU A 33 25.02 -23.40 1.96
CA GLU A 33 24.80 -23.03 0.56
C GLU A 33 23.32 -22.75 0.25
N TRP A 34 22.41 -23.53 0.84
CA TRP A 34 20.98 -23.32 0.72
C TRP A 34 20.56 -21.97 1.33
N VAL A 35 21.02 -21.68 2.56
CA VAL A 35 20.68 -20.45 3.27
C VAL A 35 21.23 -19.22 2.55
N ILE A 36 22.47 -19.26 2.04
CA ILE A 36 23.04 -18.16 1.24
C ILE A 36 22.17 -17.89 0.01
N ARG A 37 21.79 -18.93 -0.73
CA ARG A 37 20.96 -18.76 -1.93
C ARG A 37 19.58 -18.18 -1.60
N TYR A 38 18.98 -18.61 -0.50
CA TYR A 38 17.70 -18.06 -0.04
C TYR A 38 17.82 -16.58 0.33
N MET A 39 18.86 -16.18 1.05
CA MET A 39 19.06 -14.77 1.44
C MET A 39 19.37 -13.86 0.26
N GLU A 40 20.08 -14.35 -0.77
CA GLU A 40 20.42 -13.57 -1.97
C GLU A 40 19.25 -13.43 -2.95
N THR A 41 18.44 -14.48 -3.11
CA THR A 41 17.38 -14.51 -4.11
C THR A 41 15.99 -14.22 -3.54
N GLY A 42 15.82 -14.37 -2.22
CA GLY A 42 14.51 -14.36 -1.56
C GLY A 42 13.62 -15.54 -1.95
N GLN A 43 14.14 -16.52 -2.72
CA GLN A 43 13.40 -17.67 -3.23
C GLN A 43 13.94 -18.96 -2.62
N ILE A 44 13.02 -19.82 -2.16
CA ILE A 44 13.33 -21.13 -1.57
C ILE A 44 14.09 -21.98 -2.61
N PRO A 45 15.37 -22.31 -2.38
CA PRO A 45 16.13 -23.15 -3.30
C PRO A 45 15.47 -24.52 -3.46
N GLY A 46 15.20 -24.92 -4.71
CA GLY A 46 14.52 -26.16 -5.04
C GLY A 46 13.01 -26.03 -5.25
N ALA A 47 12.41 -24.89 -4.88
CA ALA A 47 11.02 -24.61 -5.25
C ALA A 47 10.97 -24.08 -6.70
N LYS A 48 10.32 -24.82 -7.60
CA LYS A 48 10.15 -24.42 -9.01
C LYS A 48 9.22 -23.20 -9.18
N TRP A 49 8.40 -22.89 -8.17
CA TRP A 49 7.35 -21.88 -8.27
C TRP A 49 7.16 -21.09 -6.97
N THR A 50 6.98 -19.77 -7.09
CA THR A 50 6.57 -18.88 -6.00
C THR A 50 5.22 -19.31 -5.41
N VAL A 51 4.97 -19.02 -4.13
CA VAL A 51 3.72 -19.32 -3.41
C VAL A 51 2.46 -18.91 -4.19
N SER A 52 2.53 -17.81 -4.95
CA SER A 52 1.44 -17.30 -5.80
C SER A 52 0.98 -18.29 -6.89
N ARG A 53 1.84 -19.22 -7.31
CA ARG A 53 1.54 -20.25 -8.31
C ARG A 53 1.17 -21.61 -7.70
N TRP A 54 1.09 -21.70 -6.37
CA TRP A 54 0.61 -22.93 -5.71
C TRP A 54 -0.90 -23.11 -5.94
N SER A 55 -1.33 -24.37 -6.04
CA SER A 55 -2.76 -24.70 -6.07
C SER A 55 -3.45 -24.13 -4.84
N ARG A 56 -4.76 -23.87 -4.95
CA ARG A 56 -5.55 -23.25 -3.88
C ARG A 56 -5.40 -24.00 -2.54
N GLU A 57 -5.40 -25.33 -2.59
CA GLU A 57 -5.21 -26.22 -1.43
C GLU A 57 -3.85 -26.05 -0.73
N LYS A 58 -2.80 -25.66 -1.46
CA LYS A 58 -1.47 -25.42 -0.87
C LYS A 58 -1.30 -24.00 -0.35
N ARG A 59 -2.17 -23.07 -0.75
CA ARG A 59 -2.18 -21.68 -0.25
C ARG A 59 -3.05 -21.50 0.99
N GLU A 60 -4.07 -22.33 1.14
CA GLU A 60 -5.04 -22.25 2.23
C GLU A 60 -4.66 -23.20 3.36
N ILE A 61 -4.70 -22.71 4.59
CA ILE A 61 -4.55 -23.52 5.81
C ILE A 61 -5.95 -23.63 6.41
N LEU A 62 -6.36 -24.84 6.78
CA LEU A 62 -7.61 -25.06 7.51
C LEU A 62 -7.49 -24.42 8.90
N VAL A 63 -8.29 -23.39 9.13
CA VAL A 63 -8.32 -22.65 10.40
C VAL A 63 -9.74 -22.66 10.94
N ASP A 64 -9.87 -22.85 12.25
CA ASP A 64 -11.13 -22.71 12.98
C ASP A 64 -11.74 -21.30 12.72
N PRO A 65 -12.99 -21.21 12.20
CA PRO A 65 -13.65 -19.94 11.94
C PRO A 65 -13.69 -19.00 13.15
N LEU A 66 -13.83 -19.54 14.36
CA LEU A 66 -13.86 -18.74 15.59
C LEU A 66 -12.50 -18.14 15.96
N LYS A 67 -11.40 -18.80 15.57
CA LYS A 67 -10.05 -18.24 15.71
C LYS A 67 -9.79 -17.19 14.63
N MET A 68 -10.20 -17.48 13.40
CA MET A 68 -10.07 -16.54 12.28
C MET A 68 -10.84 -15.24 12.53
N SER A 69 -12.06 -15.32 13.05
CA SER A 69 -12.88 -14.15 13.35
C SER A 69 -12.21 -13.21 14.34
N ARG A 70 -11.47 -13.72 15.34
CA ARG A 70 -10.69 -12.91 16.30
C ARG A 70 -9.55 -12.15 15.62
N TYR A 71 -8.86 -12.77 14.66
CA TYR A 71 -7.80 -12.11 13.90
C TYR A 71 -8.34 -11.11 12.87
N VAL A 72 -9.55 -11.33 12.35
CA VAL A 72 -10.20 -10.44 11.38
C VAL A 72 -10.92 -9.27 12.08
N ALA A 73 -11.49 -9.47 13.26
CA ALA A 73 -12.26 -8.45 13.99
C ALA A 73 -11.43 -7.22 14.40
N GLY A 74 -10.09 -7.33 14.45
CA GLY A 74 -9.18 -6.20 14.67
C GLY A 74 -8.69 -5.53 13.39
N ARG A 75 -9.11 -5.98 12.21
CA ARG A 75 -8.96 -5.21 10.97
C ARG A 75 -10.19 -4.35 10.87
N ASP A 76 -9.99 -3.04 10.90
CA ASP A 76 -11.04 -2.02 10.87
C ASP A 76 -12.24 -2.48 10.02
N THR A 77 -13.31 -2.90 10.68
CA THR A 77 -14.63 -2.78 10.09
C THR A 77 -14.75 -1.30 9.75
N VAL A 78 -14.98 -0.96 8.48
CA VAL A 78 -15.09 0.42 7.99
C VAL A 78 -15.91 1.23 9.00
N SER A 79 -15.23 1.96 9.87
CA SER A 79 -15.90 2.80 10.86
C SER A 79 -16.72 3.80 10.07
N PRO A 80 -18.00 4.03 10.41
CA PRO A 80 -18.80 5.00 9.70
C PRO A 80 -18.03 6.33 9.68
N VAL A 81 -17.81 6.86 8.49
CA VAL A 81 -17.11 8.13 8.29
C VAL A 81 -17.82 9.18 9.14
N PRO A 82 -17.11 9.96 9.99
CA PRO A 82 -17.75 10.97 10.82
C PRO A 82 -18.60 11.92 9.97
N GLU A 83 -19.78 12.29 10.44
CA GLU A 83 -20.73 13.14 9.71
C GLU A 83 -20.09 14.47 9.26
N GLN A 84 -19.22 15.04 10.09
CA GLN A 84 -18.44 16.25 9.76
C GLN A 84 -17.59 16.07 8.49
N VAL A 85 -16.99 14.89 8.30
CA VAL A 85 -16.17 14.59 7.12
C VAL A 85 -17.04 14.47 5.88
N LEU A 86 -18.26 13.94 6.01
CA LEU A 86 -19.22 13.85 4.90
C LEU A 86 -19.65 15.26 4.45
N ILE A 87 -19.99 16.14 5.39
CA ILE A 87 -20.36 17.54 5.09
C ILE A 87 -19.22 18.27 4.37
N ILE A 88 -17.99 18.10 4.85
CA ILE A 88 -16.81 18.70 4.19
C ILE A 88 -16.66 18.12 2.78
N LEU A 89 -16.75 16.81 2.61
CA LEU A 89 -16.60 16.16 1.31
C LEU A 89 -17.67 16.63 0.32
N ASP A 90 -18.93 16.73 0.75
CA ASP A 90 -20.02 17.24 -0.08
C ASP A 90 -19.76 18.68 -0.51
N SER A 91 -19.31 19.56 0.40
CA SER A 91 -18.95 20.93 0.05
C SER A 91 -17.81 21.02 -0.97
N LEU A 92 -16.83 20.10 -0.91
CA LEU A 92 -15.74 20.03 -1.88
C LEU A 92 -16.24 19.57 -3.24
N LEU A 93 -17.10 18.55 -3.28
CA LEU A 93 -17.65 17.99 -4.51
C LEU A 93 -18.65 18.93 -5.19
N GLU A 94 -19.39 19.75 -4.44
CA GLU A 94 -20.28 20.78 -4.97
C GLU A 94 -19.56 21.82 -5.83
N SER A 95 -18.29 22.12 -5.53
CA SER A 95 -17.48 23.06 -6.31
C SER A 95 -17.13 22.56 -7.73
N LEU A 96 -17.26 21.26 -7.97
CA LEU A 96 -16.93 20.60 -9.22
C LEU A 96 -18.13 20.55 -10.16
N THR A 97 -17.89 20.72 -11.46
CA THR A 97 -18.91 20.42 -12.47
C THR A 97 -19.18 18.92 -12.54
N ALA A 98 -20.35 18.52 -13.05
CA ALA A 98 -20.73 17.10 -13.15
C ALA A 98 -19.65 16.24 -13.85
N ARG A 99 -19.09 16.73 -14.96
CA ARG A 99 -18.02 16.03 -15.69
C ARG A 99 -16.68 15.98 -14.96
N GLU A 100 -16.30 17.06 -14.27
CA GLU A 100 -15.09 17.07 -13.45
C GLU A 100 -15.21 16.11 -12.26
N ARG A 101 -16.38 16.09 -11.61
CA ARG A 101 -16.70 15.21 -10.49
C ARG A 101 -16.65 13.74 -10.90
N GLU A 102 -17.26 13.40 -12.03
CA GLU A 102 -17.27 12.04 -12.57
C GLU A 102 -15.86 11.56 -12.93
N ALA A 103 -15.08 12.38 -13.66
CA ALA A 103 -13.70 12.07 -14.00
C ALA A 103 -12.82 11.91 -12.74
N PHE A 104 -13.00 12.76 -11.73
CA PHE A 104 -12.27 12.68 -10.47
C PHE A 104 -12.63 11.40 -9.69
N LYS A 105 -13.91 11.04 -9.61
CA LYS A 105 -14.37 9.81 -8.94
C LYS A 105 -13.77 8.55 -9.58
N LEU A 106 -13.79 8.46 -10.91
CA LEU A 106 -13.24 7.32 -11.64
C LEU A 106 -11.73 7.14 -11.40
N VAL A 107 -10.96 8.24 -11.44
CA VAL A 107 -9.49 8.17 -11.33
C VAL A 107 -9.01 8.08 -9.88
N ARG A 108 -9.58 8.89 -8.97
CA ARG A 108 -9.10 9.00 -7.58
C ARG A 108 -9.91 8.19 -6.58
N GLY A 109 -11.19 7.96 -6.85
CA GLY A 109 -12.05 7.12 -6.00
C GLY A 109 -11.94 5.64 -6.36
N GLU A 110 -12.06 5.32 -7.65
CA GLU A 110 -12.11 3.93 -8.15
C GLU A 110 -10.78 3.44 -8.74
N TYR A 111 -9.75 4.30 -8.76
CA TYR A 111 -8.38 3.97 -9.19
C TYR A 111 -8.25 3.48 -10.65
N TYR A 112 -9.15 3.89 -11.54
CA TYR A 112 -8.98 3.64 -12.98
C TYR A 112 -7.83 4.45 -13.56
N SER A 113 -7.15 3.87 -14.56
CA SER A 113 -6.20 4.63 -15.37
C SER A 113 -6.91 5.71 -16.19
N PHE A 114 -6.21 6.80 -16.53
CA PHE A 114 -6.76 7.87 -17.39
C PHE A 114 -7.30 7.36 -18.73
N SER A 115 -6.72 6.28 -19.26
CA SER A 115 -7.22 5.67 -20.50
C SER A 115 -8.53 4.91 -20.28
N GLN A 116 -8.64 4.16 -19.19
CA GLN A 116 -9.87 3.44 -18.83
C GLN A 116 -11.01 4.40 -18.50
N ALA A 117 -10.75 5.43 -17.71
CA ALA A 117 -11.72 6.49 -17.44
C ALA A 117 -12.17 7.21 -18.72
N GLY A 118 -11.26 7.42 -19.67
CA GLY A 118 -11.58 7.96 -21.00
C GLY A 118 -12.53 7.06 -21.79
N MET A 119 -12.27 5.75 -21.81
CA MET A 119 -13.17 4.79 -22.44
C MET A 119 -14.56 4.78 -21.80
N LEU A 120 -14.65 4.83 -20.47
CA LEU A 120 -15.92 4.85 -19.74
C LEU A 120 -16.73 6.12 -20.01
N MET A 121 -16.07 7.28 -20.09
CA MET A 121 -16.71 8.57 -20.35
C MET A 121 -16.85 8.91 -21.84
N GLY A 122 -16.41 8.05 -22.77
CA GLY A 122 -16.39 8.34 -24.20
C GLY A 122 -15.48 9.51 -24.59
N CYS A 123 -14.40 9.74 -23.85
CA CYS A 123 -13.48 10.87 -23.99
C CYS A 123 -12.04 10.40 -24.26
N THR A 124 -11.20 11.29 -24.81
CA THR A 124 -9.77 10.99 -24.93
C THR A 124 -9.07 11.03 -23.57
N LYS A 125 -7.95 10.29 -23.43
CA LYS A 125 -7.09 10.32 -22.23
C LYS A 125 -6.71 11.76 -21.81
N GLY A 126 -6.35 12.61 -22.77
CA GLY A 126 -5.96 14.00 -22.51
C GLY A 126 -7.11 14.84 -21.96
N THR A 127 -8.34 14.59 -22.41
CA THR A 127 -9.54 15.24 -21.86
C THR A 127 -9.73 14.89 -20.40
N ILE A 128 -9.59 13.61 -20.01
CA ILE A 128 -9.72 13.18 -18.61
C ILE A 128 -8.61 13.80 -17.75
N GLN A 129 -7.36 13.80 -18.23
CA GLN A 129 -6.26 14.44 -17.51
C GLN A 129 -6.55 15.91 -17.21
N ASN A 130 -7.07 16.64 -18.20
CA ASN A 130 -7.46 18.04 -18.02
C ASN A 130 -8.62 18.22 -17.04
N LEU A 131 -9.65 17.35 -17.09
CA LEU A 131 -10.78 17.39 -16.16
C LEU A 131 -10.34 17.13 -14.72
N VAL A 132 -9.51 16.11 -14.50
CA VAL A 132 -8.96 15.78 -13.17
C VAL A 132 -8.09 16.92 -12.65
N HIS A 133 -7.21 17.49 -13.48
CA HIS A 133 -6.36 18.61 -13.08
C HIS A 133 -7.17 19.86 -12.69
N ARG A 134 -8.23 20.17 -13.43
CA ARG A 134 -9.16 21.27 -13.08
C ARG A 134 -9.88 20.99 -11.78
N ALA A 135 -10.34 19.75 -11.56
CA ALA A 135 -10.98 19.35 -10.33
C ALA A 135 -10.03 19.51 -9.12
N GLU A 136 -8.80 19.02 -9.23
CA GLU A 136 -7.77 19.15 -8.18
C GLU A 136 -7.48 20.63 -7.86
N LYS A 137 -7.38 21.50 -8.87
CA LYS A 137 -7.22 22.95 -8.66
C LYS A 137 -8.39 23.58 -7.91
N LYS A 138 -9.63 23.21 -8.24
CA LYS A 138 -10.84 23.74 -7.58
C LYS A 138 -10.90 23.29 -6.13
N ILE A 139 -10.67 22.01 -5.86
CA ILE A 139 -10.61 21.45 -4.50
C ILE A 139 -9.54 22.18 -3.68
N ALA A 140 -8.33 22.35 -4.22
CA ALA A 140 -7.25 23.06 -3.54
C ALA A 140 -7.61 24.51 -3.19
N LEU A 141 -8.38 25.19 -4.05
CA LEU A 141 -8.85 26.56 -3.80
C LEU A 141 -9.91 26.61 -2.69
N VAL A 142 -10.83 25.64 -2.65
CA VAL A 142 -11.85 25.54 -1.59
C VAL A 142 -11.19 25.23 -0.25
N VAL A 143 -10.27 24.27 -0.20
CA VAL A 143 -9.53 23.92 1.02
C VAL A 143 -8.78 25.14 1.56
N ARG A 144 -8.07 25.89 0.69
CA ARG A 144 -7.39 27.14 1.11
C ARG A 144 -8.34 28.17 1.68
N LYS A 145 -9.53 28.35 1.09
CA LYS A 145 -10.55 29.29 1.61
C LYS A 145 -11.03 28.86 3.00
N GLN A 146 -11.25 27.56 3.20
CA GLN A 146 -11.67 27.02 4.51
C GLN A 146 -10.59 27.28 5.57
N THR A 147 -9.32 26.98 5.28
CA THR A 147 -8.21 27.24 6.22
C THR A 147 -8.10 28.71 6.60
N ILE A 148 -8.20 29.63 5.62
CA ILE A 148 -8.16 31.08 5.89
C ILE A 148 -9.37 31.50 6.74
N SER A 149 -10.55 30.92 6.52
CA SER A 149 -11.74 31.25 7.32
C SER A 149 -11.62 30.80 8.78
N GLU A 150 -11.03 29.62 9.04
CA GLU A 150 -10.78 29.11 10.39
C GLU A 150 -9.72 29.95 11.12
N GLU A 151 -8.65 30.36 10.44
CA GLU A 151 -7.62 31.24 11.00
C GLU A 151 -8.17 32.63 11.35
N VAL A 152 -9.01 33.21 10.49
CA VAL A 152 -9.64 34.53 10.72
C VAL A 152 -10.66 34.47 11.87
N LEU A 153 -11.43 33.38 11.99
CA LEU A 153 -12.38 33.18 13.09
C LEU A 153 -11.66 32.94 14.43
N GLY A 154 -10.59 32.12 14.43
CA GLY A 154 -9.76 31.89 15.61
C GLY A 154 -9.01 33.13 16.10
N ALA A 155 -8.58 34.02 15.18
CA ALA A 155 -7.98 35.30 15.53
C ALA A 155 -8.97 36.27 16.19
N ARG A 156 -10.24 36.28 15.73
CA ARG A 156 -11.31 37.11 16.31
C ARG A 156 -11.74 36.64 17.71
N GLN A 157 -11.81 35.33 17.95
CA GLN A 157 -12.14 34.79 19.28
C GLN A 157 -11.06 35.11 20.34
N LYS A 158 -9.77 35.07 19.97
CA LYS A 158 -8.68 35.47 20.88
C LYS A 158 -8.73 36.94 21.26
N HIS A 159 -9.11 37.82 20.32
CA HIS A 159 -9.22 39.25 20.58
C HIS A 159 -10.47 39.61 21.40
N MET A 160 -11.53 38.79 21.35
CA MET A 160 -12.75 39.00 22.13
C MET A 160 -12.63 38.47 23.58
N LEU A 161 -11.76 37.49 23.82
CA LEU A 161 -11.46 36.95 25.17
C LEU A 161 -10.38 37.75 25.93
N LEU A 162 -9.77 38.75 25.31
CA LEU A 162 -8.74 39.62 25.89
C LEU A 162 -9.26 41.03 26.26
N LEU A 163 -10.57 41.26 26.17
CA LEU A 163 -11.28 42.45 26.66
C LEU A 163 -12.23 42.05 27.79
#